data_AF-A0A2U8VUN9-F1
#
_entry.id   AF-A0A2U8VUN9-F1
#
_cell.length_a   1.000
_cell.length_b   1.000
_cell.length_c   1.000
_cell.angle_alpha   90.00
_cell.angle_beta   90.00
_cell.angle_gamma   90.00
#
_symmetry.space_group_name_H-M   'P 1'
#
loop_
_entity.id
_entity.type
_entity.pdbx_description
1 polymer ?
#
loop_
_entity_poly.entity_id
_entity_poly.type
_entity_poly.pdbx_seq_one_letter_code
_entity_poly.pdbx_strand_id
1 'polypeptide(L)' 'MRRLNLPAALLAALALAAAGACAPNPIVARDPVPAPGPQDAFVCKSRPLPLNTFMTNCEPVAPEPVLRSKG' A
#
# COMPACT_ATOMS: atom_id res chain seq x y z
N MET A 1 -43.20 33.04 -20.92
CA MET A 1 -41.83 32.56 -21.19
C MET A 1 -41.02 32.61 -19.91
N ARG A 2 -40.76 31.45 -19.30
CA ARG A 2 -40.09 31.32 -17.99
C ARG A 2 -38.60 31.62 -18.23
N ARG A 3 -38.14 32.82 -17.86
CA ARG A 3 -36.73 33.20 -18.01
C ARG A 3 -35.90 32.32 -17.07
N LEU A 4 -35.13 31.38 -17.62
CA LEU A 4 -34.15 30.66 -16.83
C LEU A 4 -33.12 31.69 -16.34
N ASN A 5 -33.07 31.90 -15.03
CA ASN A 5 -32.00 32.65 -14.39
C ASN A 5 -30.73 31.80 -14.48
N LEU A 6 -30.03 31.91 -15.62
CA LEU A 6 -28.71 31.35 -15.92
C LEU A 6 -27.73 31.40 -14.73
N PRO A 7 -27.59 32.50 -13.95
CA PRO A 7 -26.68 32.50 -12.80
C PRO A 7 -27.08 31.51 -11.71
N ALA A 8 -28.38 31.30 -11.46
CA ALA A 8 -28.85 30.34 -10.46
C ALA A 8 -28.59 28.89 -10.91
N ALA A 9 -28.72 28.62 -12.22
CA ALA A 9 -28.41 27.31 -12.79
C ALA A 9 -26.90 26.99 -12.69
N LEU A 10 -26.04 27.98 -12.92
CA LEU A 10 -24.59 27.85 -12.79
C LEU A 10 -24.15 27.57 -11.34
N LEU A 11 -24.74 28.27 -10.37
CA LEU A 11 -24.46 28.05 -8.95
C LEU A 11 -24.89 26.65 -8.48
N ALA A 12 -26.05 26.18 -8.93
CA ALA A 12 -26.52 24.83 -8.62
C ALA A 12 -25.62 23.73 -9.21
N ALA A 13 -25.13 23.93 -10.44
CA ALA A 13 -24.21 23.01 -11.10
C ALA A 13 -22.84 22.96 -10.38
N LEU A 14 -22.33 24.10 -9.92
CA LEU A 14 -21.07 24.16 -9.16
C LEU A 14 -21.18 23.45 -7.81
N ALA A 15 -22.31 23.61 -7.12
CA ALA A 15 -22.57 22.96 -5.84
C ALA A 15 -22.67 21.43 -5.97
N LEU A 16 -23.29 20.92 -7.05
CA LEU A 16 -23.34 19.48 -7.34
C LEU A 16 -21.95 18.91 -7.67
N ALA A 17 -21.11 19.67 -8.39
CA ALA A 17 -19.76 19.25 -8.73
C ALA A 17 -18.85 19.16 -7.49
N ALA A 18 -19.01 20.07 -6.52
CA ALA A 18 -18.24 20.06 -5.28
C ALA A 18 -18.56 18.86 -4.36
N ALA A 19 -19.79 18.34 -4.41
CA ALA A 19 -20.20 17.18 -3.62
C ALA A 19 -19.52 15.86 -4.07
N GLY A 20 -19.12 15.75 -5.34
CA GLY A 20 -18.43 14.56 -5.87
C GLY A 20 -16.92 14.52 -5.59
N ALA A 21 -16.31 15.66 -5.27
CA ALA A 21 -14.88 15.76 -4.98
C ALA A 21 -14.53 15.56 -3.49
N CYS A 22 -15.55 15.43 -2.63
CA CYS A 22 -15.40 15.35 -1.17
C CYS A 22 -15.74 13.96 -0.61
N ALA A 23 -15.74 12.92 -1.46
CA ALA A 23 -15.70 11.55 -0.95
C ALA A 23 -14.24 11.22 -0.62
N PRO A 24 -13.89 10.86 0.63
CA PRO A 24 -12.59 10.30 0.93
C PRO A 24 -12.35 9.13 -0.01
N ASN A 25 -11.15 9.06 -0.62
CA ASN A 25 -10.77 7.87 -1.37
C ASN A 25 -11.06 6.64 -0.50
N PRO A 26 -11.81 5.64 -1.00
CA PRO A 26 -12.07 4.46 -0.21
C PRO A 26 -10.73 3.87 0.20
N ILE A 27 -10.54 3.68 1.51
CA ILE A 27 -9.39 2.94 2.02
C ILE A 27 -9.61 1.49 1.57
N VAL A 28 -9.02 1.15 0.42
CA VAL A 28 -8.97 -0.23 -0.06
C VAL A 28 -8.01 -0.95 0.87
N ALA A 29 -8.56 -1.65 1.87
CA ALA A 29 -7.80 -2.63 2.63
C ALA A 29 -7.32 -3.68 1.64
N ARG A 30 -6.05 -3.59 1.23
CA ARG A 30 -5.41 -4.67 0.48
C ARG A 30 -5.36 -5.87 1.41
N ASP A 31 -5.80 -7.02 0.91
CA ASP A 31 -5.62 -8.27 1.63
C ASP A 31 -4.15 -8.36 2.09
N PRO A 32 -3.89 -8.71 3.35
CA PRO A 32 -2.54 -8.87 3.83
C PRO A 32 -1.82 -9.85 2.89
N VAL A 33 -0.72 -9.41 2.28
CA VAL A 33 0.17 -10.33 1.57
C VAL A 33 0.53 -11.43 2.58
N PRO A 34 0.27 -12.70 2.27
CA PRO A 34 0.60 -13.80 3.16
C PRO A 34 2.06 -13.68 3.58
N ALA A 35 2.34 -13.86 4.87
CA ALA A 35 3.71 -13.89 5.33
C ALA A 35 4.48 -14.95 4.52
N PRO A 36 5.71 -14.66 4.07
CA PRO A 36 6.53 -15.64 3.39
C PRO A 36 6.59 -16.93 4.22
N GLY A 37 6.50 -18.08 3.55
CA GLY A 37 6.62 -19.35 4.23
C GLY A 37 8.01 -19.50 4.87
N PRO A 38 8.18 -20.45 5.80
CA PRO A 38 9.47 -20.70 6.42
C PRO A 38 10.60 -21.11 5.45
N GLN A 39 10.23 -21.50 4.23
CA GLN A 39 11.17 -21.83 3.14
C GLN A 39 11.58 -20.60 2.32
N ASP A 40 10.93 -19.45 2.52
CA ASP A 40 11.06 -18.26 1.68
C ASP A 40 11.94 -17.17 2.33
N ALA A 41 12.34 -17.37 3.59
CA ALA A 41 13.20 -16.43 4.33
C ALA A 41 14.62 -16.99 4.49
N PHE A 42 15.60 -16.23 3.99
CA PHE A 42 17.03 -16.57 4.10
C PHE A 42 17.79 -15.41 4.72
N VAL A 43 18.74 -15.72 5.61
CA VAL A 43 19.72 -14.75 6.09
C VAL A 43 21.05 -15.08 5.44
N CYS A 44 21.57 -14.11 4.68
CA CYS A 44 22.85 -14.22 4.00
C CYS A 44 23.93 -13.47 4.78
N LYS A 45 25.09 -14.12 4.96
CA LYS A 45 26.30 -13.51 5.50
C LYS A 45 27.41 -13.58 4.47
N SER A 46 27.96 -12.43 4.13
CA SER A 46 29.08 -12.29 3.22
C SER A 46 30.34 -11.95 4.00
N ARG A 47 31.45 -12.61 3.66
CA ARG A 47 32.78 -12.27 4.18
C ARG A 47 33.77 -12.02 3.04
N PRO A 48 34.60 -10.97 3.14
CA PRO A 48 35.65 -10.73 2.18
C PRO A 48 36.73 -11.81 2.29
N LEU A 49 37.30 -12.15 1.15
CA LEU A 49 38.43 -13.05 0.97
C LEU A 49 39.59 -12.27 0.31
N PRO A 50 40.83 -12.80 0.35
CA PRO A 50 41.93 -12.23 -0.41
C PRO A 50 41.59 -12.07 -1.91
N LEU A 51 42.29 -11.16 -2.58
CA LEU A 51 42.15 -10.90 -4.02
C LEU A 51 40.76 -10.35 -4.45
N ASN A 52 40.15 -9.48 -3.63
CA ASN A 52 38.86 -8.82 -3.92
C ASN A 52 37.71 -9.81 -4.18
N THR A 53 37.73 -10.96 -3.52
CA THR A 53 36.65 -11.95 -3.61
C THR A 53 35.77 -11.90 -2.37
N PHE A 54 34.53 -12.38 -2.50
CA PHE A 54 33.59 -12.49 -1.40
C PHE A 54 33.01 -13.89 -1.38
N MET A 55 32.86 -14.44 -0.18
CA MET A 55 32.10 -15.67 0.00
C MET A 55 30.84 -15.37 0.79
N THR A 56 29.71 -15.81 0.24
CA THR A 56 28.39 -15.62 0.82
C THR A 56 27.78 -16.97 1.16
N ASN A 57 27.32 -17.11 2.41
CA ASN A 57 26.53 -18.25 2.85
C ASN A 57 25.13 -17.76 3.19
N CYS A 58 24.11 -18.45 2.72
CA CYS A 58 22.71 -18.16 3.02
C CYS A 58 22.09 -19.37 3.71
N GLU A 59 21.47 -19.14 4.86
CA GLU A 59 20.79 -20.18 5.64
C GLU A 59 19.30 -19.83 5.76
N PRO A 60 18.40 -20.82 5.68
CA PRO A 60 16.98 -20.58 5.91
C PRO A 60 16.75 -20.14 7.35
N VAL A 61 15.84 -19.20 7.54
CA VAL A 61 15.50 -18.67 8.86
C VAL A 61 14.03 -18.92 9.16
N ALA A 62 13.78 -19.49 10.35
CA ALA A 62 12.43 -19.66 10.83
C ALA A 62 11.77 -18.28 11.04
N PRO A 63 10.55 -18.06 10.52
CA PRO A 63 9.86 -16.79 10.67
C PRO A 63 9.56 -16.52 12.15
N GLU A 64 9.83 -15.30 12.60
CA GLU A 64 9.40 -14.87 13.92
C GLU A 64 7.87 -14.84 14.00
N PRO A 65 7.25 -15.34 15.09
CA PRO A 65 5.81 -15.32 15.23
C PRO A 65 5.34 -13.86 15.37
N VAL A 66 4.77 -13.31 14.30
CA VAL A 66 4.09 -12.01 14.36
C VAL A 66 2.77 -12.22 15.10
N LEU A 67 2.74 -11.81 16.38
CA LEU A 67 1.50 -11.70 17.15
C LEU A 67 0.59 -10.66 16.48
N ARG A 68 -0.32 -11.12 15.63
CA ARG A 68 -1.43 -10.30 15.13
C ARG A 68 -2.49 -10.25 16.21
N SER A 69 -2.63 -9.10 16.88
CA SER A 69 -3.80 -8.85 17.73
C SER A 69 -5.05 -8.86 16.84
N LYS A 70 -5.97 -9.79 17.10
CA LYS A 70 -7.31 -9.76 16.51
C LYS A 70 -7.98 -8.45 16.94
N GLY A 71 -8.25 -7.58 15.98
CA GLY A 71 -9.16 -6.45 16.14
C GLY A 71 -10.59 -6.88 15.89
#